data_AF-G3IDR4-F1
#
_entry.id   AF-G3IDR4-F1
#
_cell.length_a   1.000
_cell.length_b   1.000
_cell.length_c   1.000
_cell.angle_alpha   90.00
_cell.angle_beta   90.00
_cell.angle_gamma   90.00
#
_symmetry.space_group_name_H-M   'P 1'
#
loop_
_entity.id
_entity.type
_entity.pdbx_description
1 polymer ?
#
loop_
_entity_poly.entity_id
_entity_poly.type
_entity_poly.pdbx_seq_one_letter_code
_entity_poly.pdbx_strand_id
1 'polypeptide(L)' 'MYDYMAADADEVSFKDGDAIVNAQAIDEGWMYGTVQRTGRTGMLPANYVEAV' A
#
# COMPACT_ATOMS: atom_id res chain seq x y z
N MET A 1 -5.52 -5.58 -11.59
CA MET A 1 -4.76 -5.67 -10.32
C MET A 1 -5.78 -5.96 -9.21
N TYR A 2 -5.44 -6.71 -8.16
CA TYR A 2 -6.44 -7.12 -7.15
C TYR A 2 -6.69 -6.01 -6.12
N ASP A 3 -7.93 -5.88 -5.64
CA ASP A 3 -8.25 -5.05 -4.47
C ASP A 3 -7.55 -5.64 -3.23
N TYR A 4 -6.68 -4.87 -2.59
CA TYR A 4 -6.06 -5.26 -1.33
C TYR A 4 -6.91 -4.75 -0.17
N MET A 5 -7.31 -5.67 0.72
CA MET A 5 -7.93 -5.32 1.99
C MET A 5 -6.89 -5.49 3.10
N ALA A 6 -6.70 -4.44 3.91
CA ALA A 6 -5.91 -4.50 5.11
C ALA A 6 -6.32 -5.70 5.96
N ALA A 7 -5.37 -6.58 6.26
CA ALA A 7 -5.56 -7.74 7.11
C ALA A 7 -5.46 -7.37 8.60
N ASP A 8 -4.70 -6.32 8.92
CA ASP A 8 -4.49 -5.81 10.28
C ASP A 8 -4.68 -4.28 10.37
N ALA A 9 -4.75 -3.74 11.58
CA ALA A 9 -4.92 -2.33 11.87
C ALA A 9 -3.74 -1.47 11.38
N ASP A 10 -2.56 -2.08 11.24
CA ASP A 10 -1.35 -1.42 10.75
C ASP A 10 -1.26 -1.39 9.21
N GLU A 11 -2.16 -2.10 8.51
CA GLU A 11 -2.20 -2.18 7.05
C GLU A 11 -3.21 -1.22 6.42
N VAL A 12 -3.02 -0.93 5.12
CA VAL A 12 -3.96 -0.10 4.35
C VAL A 12 -4.60 -0.86 3.21
N SER A 13 -5.92 -0.70 3.08
CA SER A 13 -6.67 -1.17 1.91
C SER A 13 -6.51 -0.20 0.75
N PHE A 14 -6.11 -0.70 -0.41
CA PHE A 14 -5.99 0.04 -1.66
C PHE A 14 -6.60 -0.76 -2.81
N LYS A 15 -7.03 -0.04 -3.85
CA LYS A 15 -7.65 -0.62 -5.04
C LYS A 15 -6.76 -0.47 -6.25
N ASP A 16 -7.05 -1.24 -7.30
CA ASP A 16 -6.44 -1.05 -8.60
C ASP A 16 -6.62 0.41 -9.07
N GLY A 17 -5.52 1.04 -9.49
CA GLY A 17 -5.48 2.46 -9.86
C GLY A 17 -5.34 3.45 -8.71
N ASP A 18 -5.29 3.02 -7.44
CA ASP A 18 -4.94 3.92 -6.33
C ASP A 18 -3.44 4.25 -6.38
N ALA A 19 -3.11 5.54 -6.29
CA ALA A 19 -1.73 5.97 -6.13
C ALA A 19 -1.30 5.87 -4.66
N ILE A 20 -0.17 5.23 -4.41
CA ILE A 20 0.49 5.22 -3.10
C ILE A 20 1.54 6.32 -3.08
N VAL A 21 1.44 7.21 -2.11
CA VAL A 21 2.42 8.29 -1.87
C VAL A 21 3.20 8.02 -0.59
N ASN A 22 4.39 8.62 -0.46
CA ASN A 22 5.30 8.37 0.65
C ASN A 22 5.59 6.87 0.86
N ALA A 23 5.65 6.09 -0.22
CA ALA A 23 5.97 4.68 -0.17
C ALA A 23 7.45 4.49 0.25
N GLN A 24 7.67 3.78 1.34
CA GLN A 24 8.99 3.43 1.86
C GLN A 24 9.06 1.91 2.04
N ALA A 25 10.05 1.26 1.45
CA ALA A 25 10.29 -0.15 1.69
C ALA A 25 10.70 -0.38 3.14
N ILE A 26 9.99 -1.29 3.83
CA ILE A 26 10.35 -1.75 5.18
C ILE A 26 11.28 -2.96 5.05
N ASP A 27 10.91 -3.91 4.19
CA ASP A 27 11.65 -5.14 3.91
C ASP A 27 11.43 -5.63 2.47
N GLU A 28 11.86 -6.86 2.15
CA GLU A 28 11.74 -7.46 0.81
C GLU A 28 10.29 -7.75 0.37
N GLY A 29 9.34 -7.83 1.31
CA GLY A 29 7.94 -8.15 1.05
C GLY A 29 6.96 -7.01 1.31
N TRP A 30 7.36 -6.00 2.08
CA TRP A 30 6.47 -4.97 2.64
C TRP A 30 7.01 -3.56 2.46
N MET A 31 6.07 -2.65 2.24
CA MET A 31 6.30 -1.22 2.21
C MET A 31 5.30 -0.50 3.11
N TYR A 32 5.67 0.67 3.58
CA TYR A 32 4.80 1.60 4.28
C TYR A 32 4.43 2.73 3.33
N GLY A 33 3.15 3.11 3.26
CA GLY A 33 2.74 4.17 2.34
C GLY A 33 1.35 4.71 2.65
N THR A 34 1.03 5.83 2.01
CA THR A 34 -0.26 6.51 2.13
C THR A 34 -1.08 6.33 0.86
N VAL A 35 -2.27 5.78 0.99
CA VAL A 35 -3.23 5.64 -0.12
C VAL A 35 -3.80 7.00 -0.43
N GLN A 36 -3.51 7.57 -1.61
CA GLN A 36 -3.93 8.93 -1.95
C GLN A 36 -5.45 9.09 -1.97
N ARG A 37 -6.20 8.06 -2.40
CA ARG A 37 -7.67 8.08 -2.47
C ARG A 37 -8.33 8.19 -1.09
N THR A 38 -7.80 7.49 -0.09
CA THR A 38 -8.42 7.43 1.26
C THR A 38 -7.72 8.30 2.28
N GLY A 39 -6.49 8.75 1.99
CA GLY A 39 -5.61 9.44 2.95
C GLY A 39 -5.12 8.53 4.09
N ARG A 40 -5.36 7.22 4.01
CA ARG A 40 -4.92 6.28 5.05
C ARG A 40 -3.47 5.87 4.81
N THR A 41 -2.74 5.73 5.90
CA THR A 41 -1.33 5.32 5.89
C THR A 41 -1.18 4.01 6.64
N GLY A 42 -0.36 3.10 6.11
CA GLY A 42 -0.11 1.81 6.71
C GLY A 42 0.80 0.95 5.85
N MET A 43 0.93 -0.30 6.25
CA MET A 43 1.68 -1.33 5.56
C MET A 43 0.90 -1.85 4.34
N LEU A 44 1.65 -2.13 3.28
CA LEU A 44 1.16 -2.72 2.05
C LEU A 44 2.23 -3.65 1.44
N PRO A 45 1.81 -4.72 0.75
CA PRO A 45 2.74 -5.65 0.14
C PRO A 45 3.47 -5.00 -1.05
N ALA A 46 4.80 -5.10 -1.06
CA ALA A 46 5.66 -4.55 -2.12
C ALA A 46 5.33 -5.14 -3.50
N ASN A 47 4.90 -6.41 -3.55
CA ASN A 47 4.51 -7.10 -4.79
C ASN A 47 3.33 -6.45 -5.54
N TYR A 48 2.55 -5.59 -4.86
CA TYR A 48 1.40 -4.91 -5.45
C TYR A 48 1.70 -3.46 -5.82
N VAL A 49 2.92 -2.98 -5.57
CA VAL A 49 3.33 -1.63 -5.93
C VAL A 49 4.45 -1.72 -6.96
N GLU A 50 4.16 -1.20 -8.14
CA GLU A 50 5.16 -1.02 -9.17
C GLU A 50 5.76 0.38 -8.99
N ALA A 51 7.07 0.45 -8.72
CA ALA A 51 7.78 1.71 -8.76
C ALA A 51 7.91 2.13 -10.24
N VAL A 52 7.24 3.22 -10.63
CA VAL A 52 7.33 3.81 -11.97
C VAL A 52 8.58 4.64 -12.10
#